data_AF-A0A371R7X9-F1
#
_entry.id   AF-A0A371R7X9-F1
#
_cell.length_a   1.000
_cell.length_b   1.000
_cell.length_c   1.000
_cell.angle_alpha   90.00
_cell.angle_beta   90.00
_cell.angle_gamma   90.00
#
_symmetry.space_group_name_H-M   'P 1'
#
loop_
_entity.id
_entity.type
_entity.pdbx_description
1 polymer ?
#
loop_
_entity_poly.entity_id
_entity_poly.type
_entity_poly.pdbx_seq_one_letter_code
_entity_poly.pdbx_strand_id
1 'polypeptide(L)'
;MVRAPTTLAALFGVAAAAYAASFWGMVTLDADSAWSRFDALSNGNAVGRAVGHGDKAISLKVEDGLNGKELQQMQYAVAKAHDIAGDPDRAIELYRIVLDSPLGSQMTEPERMALKHRIAMLYLEVEQPVEAAILVAEFVDAAGDLAAEPNPEAEGIEAVYLGYALEPLDLFTDQLVPVPTREVITGPEPDRLAAAERLTQLGGFYAGLEDGGYAAAGLLAAAYRTRLEILTADHEDTVHTALLLGPVYERIGRLSDAEDVYLTAFHAQERARGSNNPELSLYIRLLADVYRRQGRITEAEALNRHMRNLFRDAFGARRYAANRDRDRTADINRPVSAEFPLPSTYVPPDLVQASIFSIPTSKNPVIDEMKIRTAMLDAETTMPKMLADLVGECITEEERLSLRSGYRSYQTQSILYERTDHGGKVTKPGTSEHQLGLAADIDVNGRLMRSTDRSFACFEAQAFRYGFILSYPRDNTYLDAEDGFEPWHWRFVGPQTALLYREIGPLGHPQEFLAALPCYEERALSGLFLNAGEDDVCLASVMPDTAIASDATGTDETG
;
A
#
# COMPACT_ATOMS: atom_id res chain seq x y z
N MET A 1 -84.03 23.50 20.55
CA MET A 1 -82.77 23.02 21.14
C MET A 1 -83.11 22.19 22.38
N VAL A 2 -83.10 20.87 22.26
CA VAL A 2 -83.23 19.97 23.43
C VAL A 2 -81.83 19.78 23.99
N ARG A 3 -81.53 20.34 25.17
CA ARG A 3 -80.30 20.02 25.89
C ARG A 3 -80.42 18.59 26.41
N ALA A 4 -79.45 17.74 26.09
CA ALA A 4 -79.36 16.41 26.69
C ALA A 4 -79.37 16.55 28.23
N PRO A 5 -80.13 15.71 28.96
CA PRO A 5 -80.21 15.81 30.41
C PRO A 5 -78.84 15.55 31.02
N THR A 6 -78.40 16.46 31.89
CA THR A 6 -77.08 16.45 32.56
C THR A 6 -76.79 15.15 33.31
N THR A 7 -77.84 14.45 33.76
CA THR A 7 -77.78 13.14 34.42
C THR A 7 -77.35 12.01 33.47
N LEU A 8 -77.78 12.03 32.21
CA LEU A 8 -77.36 11.05 31.19
C LEU A 8 -75.91 11.28 30.78
N ALA A 9 -75.50 12.53 30.62
CA ALA A 9 -74.09 12.87 30.35
C ALA A 9 -73.17 12.41 31.50
N ALA A 10 -73.59 12.59 32.75
CA ALA A 10 -72.86 12.11 33.92
C ALA A 10 -72.78 10.56 33.97
N LEU A 11 -73.88 9.86 33.71
CA LEU A 11 -73.90 8.39 33.64
C LEU A 11 -72.99 7.83 32.53
N PHE A 12 -73.03 8.43 31.34
CA PHE A 12 -72.10 8.07 30.26
C PHE A 12 -70.65 8.36 30.61
N GLY A 13 -70.38 9.47 31.31
CA GLY A 13 -69.04 9.79 31.81
C GLY A 13 -68.51 8.75 32.79
N VAL A 14 -69.33 8.31 33.74
CA VAL A 14 -68.96 7.26 34.72
C VAL A 14 -68.75 5.92 34.02
N ALA A 15 -69.64 5.54 33.10
CA ALA A 15 -69.49 4.29 32.34
C ALA A 15 -68.24 4.29 31.46
N ALA A 16 -67.94 5.42 30.80
CA ALA A 16 -66.72 5.59 30.01
C ALA A 16 -65.46 5.52 30.87
N ALA A 17 -65.46 6.14 32.06
CA ALA A 17 -64.35 6.07 32.99
C ALA A 17 -64.13 4.65 33.54
N ALA A 18 -65.21 3.94 33.89
CA ALA A 18 -65.14 2.54 34.34
C ALA A 18 -64.62 1.61 33.23
N TYR A 19 -65.09 1.80 32.00
CA TYR A 19 -64.59 1.08 30.84
C TYR A 19 -63.10 1.37 30.59
N ALA A 20 -62.70 2.65 30.63
CA ALA A 20 -61.29 3.03 30.46
C ALA A 20 -60.39 2.44 31.55
N ALA A 21 -60.83 2.45 32.81
CA ALA A 21 -60.09 1.85 33.91
C ALA A 21 -59.98 0.33 33.78
N SER A 22 -61.07 -0.35 33.38
CA SER A 22 -61.07 -1.80 33.15
C SER A 22 -60.18 -2.18 31.97
N PHE A 23 -60.27 -1.44 30.86
CA PHE A 23 -59.43 -1.62 29.68
C PHE A 23 -57.94 -1.39 30.01
N TRP A 24 -57.63 -0.33 30.75
CA TRP A 24 -56.26 -0.05 31.20
C TRP A 24 -55.74 -1.16 32.12
N GLY A 25 -56.57 -1.67 33.04
CA GLY A 25 -56.22 -2.83 33.86
C GLY A 25 -55.90 -4.09 33.04
N MET A 26 -56.68 -4.38 31.99
CA MET A 26 -56.41 -5.53 31.11
C MET A 26 -55.06 -5.40 30.42
N VAL A 27 -54.79 -4.28 29.74
CA VAL A 27 -53.57 -4.11 28.94
C VAL A 27 -52.30 -3.89 29.78
N THR A 28 -52.43 -3.72 31.10
CA THR A 28 -51.29 -3.56 32.02
C THR A 28 -50.93 -4.84 32.79
N LEU A 29 -51.87 -5.78 32.92
CA LEU A 29 -51.71 -6.99 33.72
C LEU A 29 -51.72 -8.27 32.88
N ASP A 30 -52.28 -8.24 31.67
CA ASP A 30 -52.42 -9.40 30.80
C ASP A 30 -51.62 -9.22 29.51
N ALA A 31 -50.70 -10.17 29.26
CA ALA A 31 -49.77 -10.10 28.15
C ALA A 31 -50.47 -10.17 26.78
N ASP A 32 -51.51 -10.99 26.65
CA ASP A 32 -52.24 -11.17 25.38
C ASP A 32 -53.10 -9.94 25.06
N SER A 33 -53.70 -9.31 26.08
CA SER A 33 -54.41 -8.04 25.95
C SER A 33 -53.47 -6.90 25.55
N ALA A 34 -52.28 -6.83 26.16
CA ALA A 34 -51.24 -5.86 25.79
C ALA A 34 -50.78 -6.07 24.33
N TRP A 35 -50.52 -7.32 23.94
CA TRP A 35 -50.10 -7.67 22.58
C TRP A 35 -51.18 -7.38 21.53
N SER A 36 -52.43 -7.76 21.81
CA SER A 36 -53.58 -7.45 20.96
C SER A 36 -53.74 -5.95 20.74
N ARG A 37 -53.49 -5.15 21.79
CA ARG A 37 -53.53 -3.70 21.69
C ARG A 37 -52.37 -3.14 20.87
N PHE A 38 -51.17 -3.67 21.04
CA PHE A 38 -50.01 -3.36 20.21
C PHE A 38 -50.34 -3.61 18.72
N ASP A 39 -50.78 -4.82 18.38
CA ASP A 39 -51.10 -5.20 16.99
C ASP A 39 -52.18 -4.30 16.38
N ALA A 40 -53.26 -4.04 17.12
CA ALA A 40 -54.34 -3.16 16.66
C ALA A 40 -53.87 -1.71 16.39
N LEU A 41 -52.98 -1.16 17.21
CA LEU A 41 -52.45 0.19 17.03
C LEU A 41 -51.40 0.27 15.93
N SER A 42 -50.54 -0.73 15.82
CA SER A 42 -49.55 -0.85 14.76
C SER A 42 -50.23 -0.93 13.39
N ASN A 43 -51.25 -1.79 13.25
CA ASN A 43 -52.04 -1.90 12.01
C ASN A 43 -52.93 -0.67 11.74
N GLY A 44 -53.29 0.07 12.78
CA GLY A 44 -54.07 1.30 12.71
C GLY A 44 -53.26 2.57 12.40
N ASN A 45 -51.98 2.44 12.02
CA ASN A 45 -51.05 3.55 11.76
C ASN A 45 -50.86 4.50 12.96
N ALA A 46 -50.97 3.97 14.18
CA ALA A 46 -50.79 4.69 15.45
C ALA A 46 -49.57 4.14 16.21
N VAL A 47 -48.48 3.90 15.49
CA VAL A 47 -47.30 3.14 15.95
C VAL A 47 -46.68 3.75 17.22
N GLY A 48 -46.55 5.08 17.31
CA GLY A 48 -46.04 5.73 18.53
C GLY A 48 -46.89 5.50 19.79
N ARG A 49 -48.17 5.11 19.65
CA ARG A 49 -49.01 4.68 20.78
C ARG A 49 -48.95 3.16 21.01
N ALA A 50 -48.51 2.39 20.01
CA ALA A 50 -48.40 0.94 20.09
C ALA A 50 -47.19 0.52 20.92
N VAL A 51 -46.04 1.19 20.75
CA VAL A 51 -44.74 0.77 21.30
C VAL A 51 -44.78 0.43 22.80
N GLY A 52 -45.39 1.28 23.64
CA GLY A 52 -45.48 1.02 25.08
C GLY A 52 -46.32 -0.21 25.44
N HIS A 53 -47.31 -0.57 24.62
CA HIS A 53 -48.06 -1.83 24.78
C HIS A 53 -47.22 -3.05 24.34
N GLY A 54 -46.40 -2.88 23.31
CA GLY A 54 -45.46 -3.90 22.85
C GLY A 54 -44.41 -4.25 23.91
N ASP A 55 -43.74 -3.24 24.46
CA ASP A 55 -42.77 -3.43 25.56
C ASP A 55 -43.42 -4.07 26.78
N LYS A 56 -44.65 -3.64 27.12
CA LYS A 56 -45.38 -4.23 28.24
C LYS A 56 -45.72 -5.70 27.99
N ALA A 57 -46.15 -6.05 26.79
CA ALA A 57 -46.43 -7.43 26.41
C ALA A 57 -45.17 -8.30 26.50
N ILE A 58 -44.03 -7.83 26.00
CA ILE A 58 -42.74 -8.51 26.10
C ILE A 58 -42.37 -8.73 27.56
N SER A 59 -42.43 -7.69 28.41
CA SER A 59 -42.12 -7.78 29.85
C SER A 59 -42.96 -8.84 30.54
N LEU A 60 -44.29 -8.82 30.34
CA LEU A 60 -45.20 -9.78 30.96
C LEU A 60 -44.95 -11.22 30.47
N LYS A 61 -44.71 -11.41 29.16
CA LYS A 61 -44.38 -12.75 28.63
C LYS A 61 -43.07 -13.29 29.18
N VAL A 62 -42.06 -12.44 29.35
CA VAL A 62 -40.78 -12.82 29.99
C VAL A 62 -41.01 -13.21 31.46
N GLU A 63 -41.82 -12.45 32.21
CA GLU A 63 -42.22 -12.77 33.59
C GLU A 63 -42.98 -14.11 33.68
N ASP A 64 -43.82 -14.40 32.68
CA ASP A 64 -44.55 -15.68 32.55
C ASP A 64 -43.66 -16.84 32.05
N GLY A 65 -42.37 -16.59 31.82
CA GLY A 65 -41.37 -17.59 31.43
C GLY A 65 -41.31 -17.90 29.93
N LEU A 66 -42.01 -17.15 29.08
CA LEU A 66 -41.88 -17.27 27.63
C LEU A 66 -40.44 -16.97 27.22
N ASN A 67 -39.88 -17.84 26.38
CA ASN A 67 -38.54 -17.71 25.86
C ASN A 67 -38.47 -18.28 24.43
N GLY A 68 -37.31 -18.14 23.80
CA GLY A 68 -37.08 -18.69 22.46
C GLY A 68 -37.81 -17.92 21.36
N LYS A 69 -38.17 -18.65 20.30
CA LYS A 69 -38.55 -18.07 18.99
C LYS A 69 -39.79 -17.16 19.05
N GLU A 70 -40.79 -17.53 19.85
CA GLU A 70 -42.04 -16.76 19.96
C GLU A 70 -41.78 -15.38 20.58
N LEU A 71 -41.01 -15.33 21.66
CA LEU A 71 -40.60 -14.06 22.28
C LEU A 71 -39.77 -13.21 21.31
N GLN A 72 -38.85 -13.82 20.56
CA GLN A 72 -37.99 -13.13 19.60
C GLN A 72 -38.80 -12.53 18.43
N GLN A 73 -39.84 -13.22 17.97
CA GLN A 73 -40.77 -12.67 16.97
C GLN A 73 -41.52 -11.45 17.51
N MET A 74 -41.94 -11.49 18.78
CA MET A 74 -42.55 -10.32 19.43
C MET A 74 -41.55 -9.16 19.52
N GLN A 75 -40.32 -9.43 19.97
CA GLN A 75 -39.25 -8.44 20.08
C GLN A 75 -38.94 -7.79 18.72
N TYR A 76 -38.88 -8.58 17.64
CA TYR A 76 -38.65 -8.05 16.29
C TYR A 76 -39.78 -7.11 15.83
N ALA A 77 -41.04 -7.48 16.06
CA ALA A 77 -42.17 -6.63 15.70
C ALA A 77 -42.21 -5.32 16.51
N VAL A 78 -41.89 -5.39 17.80
CA VAL A 78 -41.81 -4.20 18.67
C VAL A 78 -40.61 -3.33 18.30
N ALA A 79 -39.48 -3.91 17.92
CA ALA A 79 -38.32 -3.18 17.39
C ALA A 79 -38.69 -2.36 16.15
N LYS A 80 -39.38 -2.98 15.17
CA LYS A 80 -39.89 -2.28 13.98
C LYS A 80 -40.84 -1.14 14.32
N ALA A 81 -41.65 -1.30 15.37
CA ALA A 81 -42.54 -0.24 15.82
C ALA A 81 -41.78 0.94 16.42
N HIS A 82 -40.75 0.68 17.23
CA HIS A 82 -39.87 1.71 17.78
C HIS A 82 -39.08 2.45 16.70
N ASP A 83 -38.55 1.71 15.73
CA ASP A 83 -37.88 2.23 14.53
C ASP A 83 -38.78 3.25 13.80
N ILE A 84 -40.02 2.86 13.47
CA ILE A 84 -41.00 3.74 12.82
C ILE A 84 -41.45 4.91 13.73
N ALA A 85 -41.48 4.70 15.04
CA ALA A 85 -41.88 5.72 16.01
C ALA A 85 -40.79 6.77 16.28
N GLY A 86 -39.56 6.57 15.78
CA GLY A 86 -38.42 7.45 16.05
C GLY A 86 -37.81 7.26 17.43
N ASP A 87 -37.82 6.02 17.95
CA ASP A 87 -37.09 5.62 19.16
C ASP A 87 -35.92 4.68 18.79
N PRO A 88 -34.84 5.23 18.23
CA PRO A 88 -33.74 4.44 17.67
C PRO A 88 -32.99 3.63 18.73
N ASP A 89 -32.81 4.17 19.94
CA ASP A 89 -32.12 3.46 21.04
C ASP A 89 -32.83 2.14 21.38
N ARG A 90 -34.16 2.20 21.55
CA ARG A 90 -34.94 1.00 21.87
C ARG A 90 -35.06 0.04 20.69
N ALA A 91 -35.11 0.57 19.46
CA ALA A 91 -35.08 -0.25 18.25
C ALA A 91 -33.75 -1.03 18.13
N ILE A 92 -32.60 -0.36 18.33
CA ILE A 92 -31.26 -0.98 18.33
C ILE A 92 -31.20 -2.10 19.35
N GLU A 93 -31.62 -1.83 20.59
CA GLU A 93 -31.59 -2.83 21.68
C GLU A 93 -32.37 -4.10 21.29
N LEU A 94 -33.61 -3.95 20.83
CA LEU A 94 -34.46 -5.09 20.48
C LEU A 94 -33.98 -5.81 19.22
N TYR A 95 -33.53 -5.09 18.18
CA TYR A 95 -33.00 -5.71 16.97
C TYR A 95 -31.72 -6.51 17.26
N ARG A 96 -30.84 -6.02 18.13
CA ARG A 96 -29.65 -6.77 18.58
C ARG A 96 -30.03 -8.04 19.33
N ILE A 97 -30.99 -7.95 20.26
CA ILE A 97 -31.52 -9.13 20.96
C ILE A 97 -32.02 -10.17 19.95
N VAL A 98 -32.73 -9.74 18.90
CA VAL A 98 -33.22 -10.64 17.85
C VAL A 98 -32.07 -11.24 17.04
N LEU A 99 -31.08 -10.44 16.65
CA LEU A 99 -29.92 -10.86 15.89
C LEU A 99 -29.10 -11.94 16.63
N ASP A 100 -28.88 -11.75 17.93
CA ASP A 100 -28.08 -12.63 18.80
C ASP A 100 -28.86 -13.88 19.28
N SER A 101 -30.07 -14.09 18.75
CA SER A 101 -30.97 -15.15 19.19
C SER A 101 -31.05 -16.34 18.23
N PRO A 102 -31.65 -17.49 18.64
CA PRO A 102 -32.01 -18.58 17.74
C PRO A 102 -32.83 -18.16 16.52
N LEU A 103 -33.67 -17.13 16.62
CA LEU A 103 -34.38 -16.58 15.47
C LEU A 103 -33.42 -15.94 14.47
N GLY A 104 -32.47 -15.11 14.94
CA GLY A 104 -31.42 -14.51 14.11
C GLY A 104 -30.48 -15.54 13.48
N SER A 105 -30.21 -16.63 14.19
CA SER A 105 -29.44 -17.77 13.67
C SER A 105 -30.16 -18.51 12.54
N GLN A 106 -31.50 -18.47 12.49
CA GLN A 106 -32.33 -19.08 11.45
C GLN A 106 -32.60 -18.15 10.25
N MET A 107 -32.27 -16.86 10.35
CA MET A 107 -32.39 -15.92 9.22
C MET A 107 -31.45 -16.33 8.08
N THR A 108 -31.91 -16.12 6.85
CA THR A 108 -31.02 -16.18 5.68
C THR A 108 -29.97 -15.07 5.78
N GLU A 109 -28.82 -15.27 5.15
CA GLU A 109 -27.75 -14.25 5.20
C GLU A 109 -28.21 -12.88 4.68
N PRO A 110 -28.99 -12.76 3.57
CA PRO A 110 -29.53 -11.48 3.13
C PRO A 110 -30.46 -10.82 4.16
N GLU A 111 -31.31 -11.59 4.85
CA GLU A 111 -32.19 -11.05 5.91
C GLU A 111 -31.37 -10.53 7.09
N ARG A 112 -30.32 -11.29 7.48
CA ARG A 112 -29.42 -10.90 8.55
C ARG A 112 -28.63 -9.63 8.19
N MET A 113 -28.11 -9.54 6.97
CA MET A 113 -27.38 -8.37 6.49
C MET A 113 -28.28 -7.15 6.39
N ALA A 114 -29.52 -7.29 5.91
CA ALA A 114 -30.50 -6.20 5.90
C ALA A 114 -30.81 -5.69 7.32
N LEU A 115 -30.93 -6.60 8.30
CA LEU A 115 -31.14 -6.21 9.69
C LEU A 115 -29.92 -5.48 10.28
N LYS A 116 -28.70 -6.00 10.05
CA LYS A 116 -27.45 -5.34 10.45
C LYS A 116 -27.32 -3.95 9.81
N HIS A 117 -27.71 -3.83 8.54
CA HIS A 117 -27.69 -2.55 7.84
C HIS A 117 -28.64 -1.55 8.49
N ARG A 118 -29.87 -1.97 8.83
CA ARG A 118 -30.79 -1.07 9.55
C ARG A 118 -30.25 -0.67 10.92
N ILE A 119 -29.64 -1.60 11.67
CA ILE A 119 -29.00 -1.29 12.96
C ILE A 119 -27.86 -0.28 12.77
N ALA A 120 -27.02 -0.45 11.74
CA ALA A 120 -25.94 0.50 11.43
C ALA A 120 -26.47 1.92 11.14
N MET A 121 -27.56 2.02 10.36
CA MET A 121 -28.20 3.31 10.10
C MET A 121 -28.80 3.92 11.36
N LEU A 122 -29.42 3.12 12.23
CA LEU A 122 -29.94 3.60 13.53
C LEU A 122 -28.81 4.10 14.43
N TYR A 123 -27.64 3.45 14.44
CA TYR A 123 -26.48 3.95 15.17
C TYR A 123 -26.03 5.33 14.68
N LEU A 124 -26.07 5.57 13.37
CA LEU A 124 -25.77 6.89 12.81
C LEU A 124 -26.82 7.93 13.18
N GLU A 125 -28.09 7.54 13.31
CA GLU A 125 -29.18 8.41 13.79
C GLU A 125 -28.96 8.86 15.24
N VAL A 126 -28.32 8.03 16.08
CA VAL A 126 -27.97 8.36 17.49
C VAL A 126 -26.52 8.82 17.67
N GLU A 127 -25.85 9.25 16.59
CA GLU A 127 -24.47 9.75 16.61
C GLU A 127 -23.45 8.76 17.23
N GLN A 128 -23.62 7.46 16.95
CA GLN A 128 -22.71 6.38 17.31
C GLN A 128 -22.01 5.80 16.06
N PRO A 129 -21.14 6.59 15.39
CA PRO A 129 -20.55 6.20 14.11
C PRO A 129 -19.56 5.02 14.23
N VAL A 130 -18.94 4.80 15.40
CA VAL A 130 -18.00 3.68 15.56
C VAL A 130 -18.76 2.34 15.55
N GLU A 131 -19.88 2.28 16.26
CA GLU A 131 -20.77 1.12 16.32
C GLU A 131 -21.37 0.81 14.95
N ALA A 132 -21.75 1.84 14.20
CA ALA A 132 -22.18 1.71 12.81
C ALA A 132 -21.05 1.16 11.93
N ALA A 133 -19.85 1.75 11.99
CA ALA A 133 -18.72 1.36 11.16
C ALA A 133 -18.29 -0.10 11.37
N ILE A 134 -18.37 -0.60 12.61
CA ILE A 134 -18.10 -2.01 12.92
C ILE A 134 -19.03 -2.94 12.13
N LEU A 135 -20.32 -2.63 12.07
CA LEU A 135 -21.29 -3.41 11.29
C LEU A 135 -21.09 -3.24 9.79
N VAL A 136 -20.79 -2.01 9.34
CA VAL A 136 -20.62 -1.69 7.92
C VAL A 136 -19.40 -2.40 7.32
N ALA A 137 -18.32 -2.54 8.10
CA ALA A 137 -17.13 -3.28 7.67
C ALA A 137 -17.44 -4.73 7.27
N GLU A 138 -18.43 -5.38 7.90
CA GLU A 138 -18.83 -6.74 7.57
C GLU A 138 -19.45 -6.86 6.16
N PHE A 139 -20.06 -5.79 5.65
CA PHE A 139 -20.61 -5.80 4.29
C PHE A 139 -19.52 -5.79 3.22
N VAL A 140 -18.40 -5.09 3.50
CA VAL A 140 -17.23 -5.08 2.61
C VAL A 140 -16.59 -6.48 2.55
N ASP A 141 -16.44 -7.13 3.70
CA ASP A 141 -15.97 -8.52 3.78
C ASP A 141 -16.86 -9.47 2.98
N ALA A 142 -18.17 -9.44 3.26
CA ALA A 142 -19.12 -10.32 2.60
C ALA A 142 -19.18 -10.09 1.09
N ALA A 143 -19.06 -8.85 0.63
CA ALA A 143 -18.94 -8.55 -0.79
C ALA A 143 -17.65 -9.11 -1.40
N GLY A 144 -16.50 -8.88 -0.75
CA GLY A 144 -15.21 -9.38 -1.23
C GLY A 144 -15.14 -10.91 -1.32
N ASP A 145 -15.68 -11.60 -0.32
CA ASP A 145 -15.76 -13.06 -0.29
C ASP A 145 -16.63 -13.59 -1.45
N LEU A 146 -17.79 -12.98 -1.68
CA LEU A 146 -18.67 -13.35 -2.80
C LEU A 146 -18.02 -13.07 -4.16
N ALA A 147 -17.28 -11.97 -4.30
CA ALA A 147 -16.57 -11.61 -5.53
C ALA A 147 -15.45 -12.61 -5.87
N ALA A 148 -14.83 -13.20 -4.85
CA ALA A 148 -13.76 -14.17 -5.00
C ALA A 148 -14.28 -15.57 -5.41
N GLU A 149 -15.56 -15.86 -5.18
CA GLU A 149 -16.19 -17.13 -5.55
C GLU A 149 -16.74 -17.08 -6.99
N PRO A 150 -16.33 -18.00 -7.90
CA PRO A 150 -16.90 -18.08 -9.24
C PRO A 150 -18.28 -18.75 -9.19
N ASN A 151 -19.27 -18.05 -8.63
CA ASN A 151 -20.64 -18.52 -8.47
C ASN A 151 -21.64 -17.60 -9.22
N PRO A 152 -22.25 -18.06 -10.34
CA PRO A 152 -23.24 -17.29 -11.09
C PRO A 152 -24.50 -16.95 -10.29
N GLU A 153 -24.81 -17.67 -9.21
CA GLU A 153 -25.98 -17.39 -8.35
C GLU A 153 -25.68 -16.31 -7.28
N ALA A 154 -24.41 -16.01 -7.02
CA ALA A 154 -23.98 -14.91 -6.16
C ALA A 154 -23.94 -13.56 -6.91
N GLU A 155 -24.03 -13.60 -8.24
CA GLU A 155 -23.97 -12.43 -9.12
C GLU A 155 -25.11 -11.46 -8.77
N GLY A 156 -24.74 -10.29 -8.24
CA GLY A 156 -25.67 -9.23 -7.82
C GLY A 156 -25.90 -9.12 -6.31
N ILE A 157 -25.67 -10.17 -5.50
CA ILE A 157 -25.74 -10.04 -4.02
C ILE A 157 -24.55 -9.24 -3.50
N GLU A 158 -23.35 -9.46 -4.05
CA GLU A 158 -22.17 -8.64 -3.78
C GLU A 158 -22.48 -7.14 -3.95
N ALA A 159 -23.15 -6.76 -5.04
CA ALA A 159 -23.51 -5.37 -5.32
C ALA A 159 -24.50 -4.80 -4.28
N VAL A 160 -25.36 -5.64 -3.70
CA VAL A 160 -26.25 -5.23 -2.60
C VAL A 160 -25.44 -4.93 -1.34
N TYR A 161 -24.48 -5.80 -0.99
CA TYR A 161 -23.64 -5.59 0.20
C TYR A 161 -22.70 -4.40 0.03
N LEU A 162 -22.12 -4.20 -1.17
CA LEU A 162 -21.41 -2.97 -1.48
C LEU A 162 -22.33 -1.75 -1.40
N GLY A 163 -23.59 -1.86 -1.82
CA GLY A 163 -24.60 -0.82 -1.63
C GLY A 163 -24.76 -0.42 -0.16
N TYR A 164 -24.89 -1.39 0.75
CA TYR A 164 -24.94 -1.16 2.20
C TYR A 164 -23.64 -0.57 2.76
N ALA A 165 -22.49 -0.92 2.18
CA ALA A 165 -21.21 -0.32 2.55
C ALA A 165 -21.07 1.13 2.09
N LEU A 166 -21.72 1.51 1.00
CA LEU A 166 -21.62 2.83 0.38
C LEU A 166 -22.65 3.83 0.93
N GLU A 167 -23.85 3.38 1.30
CA GLU A 167 -24.94 4.25 1.80
C GLU A 167 -24.52 5.16 2.98
N PRO A 168 -23.75 4.69 3.98
CA PRO A 168 -23.34 5.52 5.11
C PRO A 168 -22.19 6.50 4.85
N LEU A 169 -21.59 6.51 3.65
CA LEU A 169 -20.32 7.19 3.37
C LEU A 169 -20.33 8.67 3.77
N ASP A 170 -21.40 9.39 3.40
CA ASP A 170 -21.55 10.82 3.70
C ASP A 170 -21.74 11.06 5.20
N LEU A 171 -22.48 10.18 5.88
CA LEU A 171 -22.70 10.27 7.32
C LEU A 171 -21.40 10.08 8.09
N PHE A 172 -20.54 9.14 7.67
CA PHE A 172 -19.22 8.99 8.26
C PHE A 172 -18.34 10.21 8.03
N THR A 173 -18.41 10.81 6.85
CA THR A 173 -17.69 12.05 6.55
C THR A 173 -18.08 13.19 7.51
N ASP A 174 -19.37 13.31 7.82
CA ASP A 174 -19.90 14.35 8.71
C ASP A 174 -19.61 14.07 10.18
N GLN A 175 -19.78 12.82 10.63
CA GLN A 175 -19.68 12.46 12.04
C GLN A 175 -18.24 12.15 12.49
N LEU A 176 -17.41 11.57 11.63
CA LEU A 176 -16.02 11.20 11.96
C LEU A 176 -15.04 12.22 11.38
N VAL A 177 -14.95 13.36 12.06
CA VAL A 177 -14.03 14.42 11.65
C VAL A 177 -12.58 13.91 11.71
N PRO A 178 -11.78 14.08 10.63
CA PRO A 178 -10.44 13.49 10.53
C PRO A 178 -9.37 14.22 11.38
N VAL A 179 -9.66 14.63 12.62
CA VAL A 179 -8.77 15.44 13.47
C VAL A 179 -7.89 14.60 14.39
N PRO A 180 -6.56 14.86 14.49
CA PRO A 180 -5.59 14.17 15.35
C PRO A 180 -5.96 14.03 16.84
N THR A 181 -6.93 14.79 17.33
CA THR A 181 -7.15 15.04 18.76
C THR A 181 -8.54 14.66 19.30
N ARG A 182 -9.43 14.06 18.49
CA ARG A 182 -10.80 13.75 18.94
C ARG A 182 -11.13 12.25 18.83
N GLU A 183 -11.88 11.79 19.84
CA GLU A 183 -12.48 10.47 20.08
C GLU A 183 -11.54 9.25 20.13
N VAL A 184 -11.53 8.66 21.33
CA VAL A 184 -10.94 7.37 21.63
C VAL A 184 -12.11 6.40 21.79
N ILE A 185 -12.07 5.27 21.08
CA ILE A 185 -13.06 4.20 21.23
C ILE A 185 -13.06 3.76 22.69
N THR A 186 -14.20 3.81 23.37
CA THR A 186 -14.30 3.44 24.80
C THR A 186 -14.59 1.96 24.97
N GLY A 187 -14.16 1.37 26.09
CA GLY A 187 -14.44 -0.03 26.42
C GLY A 187 -13.19 -0.80 26.88
N PRO A 188 -13.32 -2.12 27.10
CA PRO A 188 -12.18 -3.00 27.36
C PRO A 188 -11.16 -2.97 26.21
N GLU A 189 -9.86 -3.09 26.51
CA GLU A 189 -8.79 -3.05 25.50
C GLU A 189 -9.01 -4.03 24.31
N PRO A 190 -9.42 -5.30 24.52
CA PRO A 190 -9.63 -6.21 23.40
C PRO A 190 -10.73 -5.73 22.44
N ASP A 191 -11.82 -5.17 22.97
CA ASP A 191 -12.95 -4.70 22.18
C ASP A 191 -12.57 -3.44 21.39
N ARG A 192 -11.80 -2.55 22.02
CA ARG A 192 -11.26 -1.35 21.37
C ARG A 192 -10.32 -1.70 20.21
N LEU A 193 -9.48 -2.72 20.38
CA LEU A 193 -8.60 -3.19 19.30
C LEU A 193 -9.38 -3.86 18.17
N ALA A 194 -10.40 -4.66 18.49
CA ALA A 194 -11.29 -5.25 17.49
C ALA A 194 -12.04 -4.16 16.70
N ALA A 195 -12.51 -3.11 17.37
CA ALA A 195 -13.11 -1.96 16.72
C ALA A 195 -12.10 -1.23 15.81
N ALA A 196 -10.87 -1.00 16.27
CA ALA A 196 -9.82 -0.37 15.47
C ALA A 196 -9.49 -1.16 14.20
N GLU A 197 -9.53 -2.49 14.25
CA GLU A 197 -9.37 -3.34 13.06
C GLU A 197 -10.50 -3.10 12.05
N ARG A 198 -11.76 -3.14 12.50
CA ARG A 198 -12.93 -2.90 11.64
C ARG A 198 -12.93 -1.50 11.01
N LEU A 199 -12.54 -0.48 11.78
CA LEU A 199 -12.39 0.88 11.27
C LEU A 199 -11.26 0.98 10.24
N THR A 200 -10.15 0.26 10.43
CA THR A 200 -9.03 0.26 9.48
C THR A 200 -9.44 -0.35 8.16
N GLN A 201 -10.15 -1.46 8.22
CA GLN A 201 -10.71 -2.15 7.06
C GLN A 201 -11.66 -1.26 6.26
N LEU A 202 -12.69 -0.70 6.92
CA LEU A 202 -13.67 0.17 6.25
C LEU A 202 -13.02 1.46 5.74
N GLY A 203 -12.10 2.03 6.52
CA GLY A 203 -11.34 3.20 6.12
C GLY A 203 -10.45 2.95 4.90
N GLY A 204 -9.82 1.77 4.81
CA GLY A 204 -9.08 1.34 3.63
C GLY A 204 -9.96 1.17 2.39
N PHE A 205 -11.17 0.62 2.55
CA PHE A 205 -12.16 0.54 1.47
C PHE A 205 -12.53 1.93 0.95
N TYR A 206 -12.93 2.85 1.83
CA TYR A 206 -13.27 4.23 1.45
C TYR A 206 -12.08 5.03 0.90
N ALA A 207 -10.85 4.70 1.31
CA ALA A 207 -9.66 5.35 0.77
C ALA A 207 -9.50 5.12 -0.74
N GLY A 208 -10.01 3.99 -1.25
CA GLY A 208 -10.04 3.64 -2.67
C GLY A 208 -11.16 4.30 -3.48
N LEU A 209 -12.15 4.90 -2.82
CA LEU A 209 -13.24 5.62 -3.50
C LEU A 209 -12.82 7.06 -3.83
N GLU A 210 -13.36 7.58 -4.94
CA GLU A 210 -13.09 8.95 -5.42
C GLU A 210 -13.45 9.99 -4.32
N ASP A 211 -14.66 9.92 -3.79
CA ASP A 211 -15.18 10.85 -2.78
C ASP A 211 -15.03 10.36 -1.33
N GLY A 212 -14.43 9.19 -1.11
CA GLY A 212 -14.35 8.58 0.23
C GLY A 212 -13.23 9.09 1.14
N GLY A 213 -12.48 10.12 0.73
CA GLY A 213 -11.27 10.56 1.42
C GLY A 213 -11.49 11.05 2.85
N TYR A 214 -12.57 11.79 3.11
CA TYR A 214 -12.84 12.31 4.46
C TYR A 214 -13.33 11.22 5.42
N ALA A 215 -14.29 10.39 5.00
CA ALA A 215 -14.72 9.23 5.78
C ALA A 215 -13.54 8.28 6.08
N ALA A 216 -12.72 7.97 5.07
CA ALA A 216 -11.52 7.16 5.23
C ALA A 216 -10.58 7.76 6.29
N ALA A 217 -10.30 9.06 6.21
CA ALA A 217 -9.44 9.75 7.16
C ALA A 217 -10.02 9.70 8.58
N GLY A 218 -11.34 9.90 8.74
CA GLY A 218 -12.02 9.81 10.04
C GLY A 218 -11.87 8.45 10.69
N LEU A 219 -12.21 7.39 9.95
CA LEU A 219 -12.14 6.00 10.41
C LEU A 219 -10.71 5.57 10.74
N LEU A 220 -9.77 5.81 9.82
CA LEU A 220 -8.35 5.46 10.00
C LEU A 220 -7.71 6.24 11.14
N ALA A 221 -8.10 7.50 11.36
CA ALA A 221 -7.59 8.31 12.46
C ALA A 221 -8.07 7.80 13.83
N ALA A 222 -9.33 7.39 13.94
CA ALA A 222 -9.87 6.77 15.15
C ALA A 222 -9.19 5.42 15.47
N ALA A 223 -8.98 4.60 14.44
CA ALA A 223 -8.23 3.35 14.56
C ALA A 223 -6.78 3.59 15.01
N TYR A 224 -6.08 4.52 14.35
CA TYR A 224 -4.70 4.86 14.63
C TYR A 224 -4.50 5.32 16.07
N ARG A 225 -5.37 6.20 16.59
CA ARG A 225 -5.32 6.65 18.00
C ARG A 225 -5.49 5.51 18.99
N THR A 226 -6.49 4.66 18.73
CA THR A 226 -6.80 3.54 19.63
C THR A 226 -5.60 2.60 19.72
N ARG A 227 -4.97 2.30 18.57
CA ARG A 227 -3.75 1.49 18.51
C ARG A 227 -2.54 2.20 19.13
N LEU A 228 -2.39 3.50 18.92
CA LEU A 228 -1.32 4.28 19.51
C LEU A 228 -1.36 4.28 21.05
N GLU A 229 -2.56 4.34 21.63
CA GLU A 229 -2.75 4.29 23.09
C GLU A 229 -2.48 2.90 23.69
N ILE A 230 -2.98 1.84 23.04
CA ILE A 230 -2.93 0.48 23.57
C ILE A 230 -1.63 -0.25 23.19
N LEU A 231 -1.22 -0.14 21.92
CA LEU A 231 -0.13 -0.92 21.32
C LEU A 231 1.18 -0.14 21.17
N THR A 232 1.14 1.19 21.33
CA THR A 232 2.25 2.13 21.04
C THR A 232 2.56 2.30 19.54
N ALA A 233 3.40 3.28 19.22
CA ALA A 233 3.65 3.74 17.86
C ALA A 233 4.51 2.78 17.01
N ASP A 234 5.31 1.91 17.63
CA ASP A 234 6.21 0.97 16.95
C ASP A 234 5.58 -0.40 16.66
N HIS A 235 4.38 -0.66 17.17
CA HIS A 235 3.62 -1.87 16.86
C HIS A 235 3.21 -1.92 15.39
N GLU A 236 3.26 -3.13 14.81
CA GLU A 236 2.98 -3.38 13.40
C GLU A 236 1.61 -2.84 12.95
N ASP A 237 0.55 -3.14 13.70
CA ASP A 237 -0.79 -2.63 13.40
C ASP A 237 -0.88 -1.09 13.44
N THR A 238 -0.20 -0.44 14.38
CA THR A 238 -0.16 1.03 14.49
C THR A 238 0.55 1.63 13.29
N VAL A 239 1.68 1.03 12.89
CA VAL A 239 2.43 1.39 11.67
C VAL A 239 1.59 1.20 10.42
N HIS A 240 0.94 0.05 10.28
CA HIS A 240 0.11 -0.24 9.13
C HIS A 240 -1.00 0.80 8.97
N THR A 241 -1.68 1.13 10.07
CA THR A 241 -2.72 2.18 10.07
C THR A 241 -2.14 3.55 9.70
N ALA A 242 -0.94 3.89 10.19
CA ALA A 242 -0.25 5.14 9.83
C ALA A 242 0.04 5.23 8.33
N LEU A 243 0.49 4.13 7.73
CA LEU A 243 0.81 4.04 6.29
C LEU A 243 -0.44 4.09 5.40
N LEU A 244 -1.62 3.72 5.92
CA LEU A 244 -2.90 3.94 5.23
C LEU A 244 -3.41 5.38 5.42
N LEU A 245 -3.29 5.92 6.64
CA LEU A 245 -3.82 7.25 6.99
C LEU A 245 -3.06 8.40 6.32
N GLY A 246 -1.74 8.32 6.27
CA GLY A 246 -0.87 9.36 5.70
C GLY A 246 -1.24 9.75 4.26
N PRO A 247 -1.33 8.78 3.31
CA PRO A 247 -1.72 9.05 1.92
C PRO A 247 -3.14 9.62 1.80
N VAL A 248 -4.05 9.23 2.71
CA VAL A 248 -5.41 9.78 2.72
C VAL A 248 -5.39 11.24 3.15
N TYR A 249 -4.69 11.59 4.24
CA TYR A 249 -4.50 12.98 4.67
C TYR A 249 -3.86 13.84 3.59
N GLU A 250 -2.84 13.30 2.95
CA GLU A 250 -2.20 13.86 1.78
C GLU A 250 -3.20 14.16 0.66
N ARG A 251 -4.03 13.20 0.27
CA ARG A 251 -5.05 13.38 -0.79
C ARG A 251 -6.08 14.46 -0.45
N ILE A 252 -6.52 14.55 0.80
CA ILE A 252 -7.47 15.57 1.25
C ILE A 252 -6.81 16.93 1.60
N GLY A 253 -5.51 17.09 1.35
CA GLY A 253 -4.78 18.36 1.53
C GLY A 253 -4.35 18.64 2.98
N ARG A 254 -4.52 17.68 3.89
CA ARG A 254 -4.15 17.76 5.31
C ARG A 254 -2.69 17.39 5.54
N LEU A 255 -1.80 18.14 4.91
CA LEU A 255 -0.37 17.83 4.85
C LEU A 255 0.31 17.85 6.22
N SER A 256 -0.09 18.74 7.13
CA SER A 256 0.46 18.77 8.51
C SER A 256 0.10 17.51 9.30
N ASP A 257 -1.11 16.97 9.12
CA ASP A 257 -1.51 15.76 9.82
C ASP A 257 -0.81 14.52 9.24
N ALA A 258 -0.55 14.51 7.93
CA ALA A 258 0.27 13.47 7.29
C ALA A 258 1.72 13.50 7.82
N GLU A 259 2.32 14.70 7.91
CA GLU A 259 3.64 14.90 8.52
C GLU A 259 3.69 14.35 9.95
N ASP A 260 2.72 14.70 10.80
CA ASP A 260 2.67 14.26 12.20
C ASP A 260 2.59 12.73 12.33
N VAL A 261 1.75 12.08 11.51
CA VAL A 261 1.61 10.62 11.48
C VAL A 261 2.92 9.96 11.05
N TYR A 262 3.54 10.44 9.97
CA TYR A 262 4.79 9.87 9.47
C TYR A 262 5.98 10.12 10.41
N LEU A 263 6.09 11.30 11.02
CA LEU A 263 7.13 11.60 12.01
C LEU A 263 6.99 10.73 13.26
N THR A 264 5.75 10.53 13.73
CA THR A 264 5.47 9.67 14.88
C THR A 264 5.91 8.23 14.61
N ALA A 265 5.54 7.68 13.45
CA ALA A 265 5.94 6.34 13.04
C ALA A 265 7.45 6.23 12.80
N PHE A 266 8.07 7.21 12.14
CA PHE A 266 9.53 7.27 11.92
C PHE A 266 10.30 7.19 13.24
N HIS A 267 10.01 8.07 14.19
CA HIS A 267 10.73 8.10 15.47
C HIS A 267 10.47 6.88 16.33
N ALA A 268 9.28 6.27 16.24
CA ALA A 268 8.99 5.03 16.93
C ALA A 268 9.81 3.87 16.37
N GLN A 269 9.83 3.71 15.04
CA GLN A 269 10.62 2.69 14.36
C GLN A 269 12.13 2.91 14.55
N GLU A 270 12.59 4.16 14.55
CA GLU A 270 14.00 4.50 14.81
C GLU A 270 14.41 4.08 16.22
N ARG A 271 13.56 4.35 17.24
CA ARG A 271 13.82 3.93 18.62
C ARG A 271 13.78 2.41 18.79
N ALA A 272 12.83 1.74 18.15
CA ALA A 272 12.63 0.30 18.29
C ALA A 272 13.69 -0.54 17.55
N ARG A 273 14.05 -0.14 16.33
CA ARG A 273 14.87 -0.93 15.40
C ARG A 273 16.25 -0.31 15.11
N GLY A 274 16.52 0.88 15.65
CA GLY A 274 17.76 1.62 15.48
C GLY A 274 17.77 2.50 14.23
N SER A 275 18.63 3.53 14.26
CA SER A 275 18.75 4.51 13.17
C SER A 275 19.17 3.87 11.84
N ASN A 276 19.83 2.71 11.83
CA ASN A 276 20.25 2.05 10.59
C ASN A 276 19.21 1.06 10.04
N ASN A 277 17.96 1.12 10.48
CA ASN A 277 16.92 0.23 9.94
C ASN A 277 16.50 0.67 8.52
N PRO A 278 16.61 -0.21 7.51
CA PRO A 278 16.16 0.08 6.14
C PRO A 278 14.72 0.56 6.00
N GLU A 279 13.82 0.14 6.88
CA GLU A 279 12.40 0.55 6.83
C GLU A 279 12.21 2.05 7.09
N LEU A 280 13.18 2.70 7.74
CA LEU A 280 13.16 4.16 7.93
C LEU A 280 13.18 4.92 6.60
N SER A 281 13.69 4.30 5.53
CA SER A 281 13.71 4.90 4.20
C SER A 281 12.32 5.17 3.63
N LEU A 282 11.33 4.33 3.96
CA LEU A 282 9.94 4.53 3.54
C LEU A 282 9.40 5.83 4.15
N TYR A 283 9.53 6.00 5.47
CA TYR A 283 9.04 7.19 6.16
C TYR A 283 9.78 8.45 5.73
N ILE A 284 11.10 8.38 5.52
CA ILE A 284 11.86 9.54 5.02
C ILE A 284 11.35 9.98 3.64
N ARG A 285 11.02 9.02 2.76
CA ARG A 285 10.45 9.31 1.44
C ARG A 285 9.07 9.96 1.55
N LEU A 286 8.20 9.41 2.39
CA LEU A 286 6.85 9.94 2.61
C LEU A 286 6.90 11.36 3.19
N LEU A 287 7.76 11.60 4.19
CA LEU A 287 7.98 12.94 4.76
C LEU A 287 8.56 13.93 3.74
N ALA A 288 9.51 13.50 2.91
CA ALA A 288 10.05 14.35 1.86
C ALA A 288 8.97 14.76 0.83
N ASP A 289 8.03 13.87 0.52
CA ASP A 289 6.91 14.21 -0.37
C ASP A 289 5.95 15.22 0.28
N VAL A 290 5.56 14.98 1.54
CA VAL A 290 4.74 15.91 2.32
C VAL A 290 5.40 17.29 2.38
N TYR A 291 6.70 17.37 2.66
CA TYR A 291 7.45 18.64 2.67
C TYR A 291 7.45 19.32 1.31
N ARG A 292 7.64 18.60 0.20
CA ARG A 292 7.53 19.20 -1.15
C ARG A 292 6.16 19.80 -1.39
N ARG A 293 5.10 19.07 -1.03
CA ARG A 293 3.71 19.52 -1.19
C ARG A 293 3.37 20.70 -0.30
N GLN A 294 4.03 20.85 0.84
CA GLN A 294 3.97 22.03 1.71
C GLN A 294 4.85 23.20 1.19
N GLY A 295 5.63 23.02 0.13
CA GLY A 295 6.59 24.02 -0.37
C GLY A 295 7.92 24.09 0.40
N ARG A 296 8.16 23.16 1.32
CA ARG A 296 9.37 23.06 2.16
C ARG A 296 10.48 22.26 1.46
N ILE A 297 10.90 22.74 0.29
CA ILE A 297 11.85 22.04 -0.60
C ILE A 297 13.19 21.75 0.10
N THR A 298 13.71 22.71 0.88
CA THR A 298 15.01 22.57 1.55
C THR A 298 15.03 21.45 2.59
N GLU A 299 13.90 21.23 3.27
CA GLU A 299 13.76 20.16 4.26
C GLU A 299 13.56 18.80 3.58
N ALA A 300 12.83 18.75 2.47
CA ALA A 300 12.72 17.54 1.65
C ALA A 300 14.10 17.10 1.11
N GLU A 301 14.92 18.04 0.64
CA GLU A 301 16.30 17.74 0.22
C GLU A 301 17.19 17.29 1.39
N ALA A 302 17.01 17.86 2.58
CA ALA A 302 17.74 17.44 3.77
C ALA A 302 17.39 16.01 4.18
N LEU A 303 16.11 15.65 4.12
CA LEU A 303 15.63 14.28 4.32
C LEU A 303 16.20 13.30 3.28
N ASN A 304 16.21 13.67 2.00
CA ASN A 304 16.82 12.85 0.96
C ASN A 304 18.34 12.68 1.16
N ARG A 305 19.05 13.73 1.60
CA ARG A 305 20.46 13.62 2.01
C ARG A 305 20.64 12.67 3.20
N HIS A 306 19.76 12.76 4.20
CA HIS A 306 19.79 11.88 5.36
C HIS A 306 19.53 10.42 4.96
N MET A 307 18.55 10.16 4.09
CA MET A 307 18.28 8.85 3.51
C MET A 307 19.52 8.27 2.83
N ARG A 308 20.22 9.06 1.99
CA ARG A 308 21.48 8.63 1.36
C ARG A 308 22.55 8.23 2.38
N ASN A 309 22.70 9.00 3.45
CA ASN A 309 23.64 8.68 4.53
C ASN A 309 23.20 7.43 5.32
N LEU A 310 21.90 7.25 5.54
CA LEU A 310 21.34 6.07 6.19
C LEU A 310 21.67 4.80 5.39
N PHE A 311 21.45 4.85 4.08
CA PHE A 311 21.74 3.74 3.17
C PHE A 311 23.24 3.43 3.13
N ARG A 312 24.10 4.46 3.15
CA ARG A 312 25.55 4.31 3.31
C ARG A 312 25.90 3.49 4.57
N ASP A 313 25.31 3.84 5.71
CA ASP A 313 25.69 3.25 7.01
C ASP A 313 25.02 1.88 7.28
N ALA A 314 23.75 1.71 6.91
CA ALA A 314 22.95 0.50 7.13
C ALA A 314 23.32 -0.65 6.19
N PHE A 315 23.54 -0.35 4.92
CA PHE A 315 23.81 -1.37 3.91
C PHE A 315 25.29 -1.64 3.68
N GLY A 316 26.19 -0.78 4.14
CA GLY A 316 27.63 -1.10 4.16
C GLY A 316 27.91 -2.45 4.84
N ALA A 317 27.25 -2.74 5.96
CA ALA A 317 27.43 -3.97 6.72
C ALA A 317 26.78 -5.23 6.10
N ARG A 318 25.57 -5.14 5.52
CA ARG A 318 24.93 -6.28 4.82
C ARG A 318 25.54 -6.54 3.44
N ARG A 319 25.97 -5.49 2.73
CA ARG A 319 26.69 -5.57 1.44
C ARG A 319 28.05 -6.24 1.59
N TYR A 320 28.73 -6.01 2.72
CA TYR A 320 29.96 -6.74 3.11
C TYR A 320 29.75 -8.25 3.21
N ALA A 321 28.57 -8.70 3.63
CA ALA A 321 28.24 -10.12 3.72
C ALA A 321 27.84 -10.74 2.36
N ALA A 322 27.04 -10.04 1.55
CA ALA A 322 26.59 -10.53 0.24
C ALA A 322 27.72 -10.59 -0.80
N ASN A 323 28.70 -9.68 -0.73
CA ASN A 323 29.88 -9.68 -1.61
C ASN A 323 31.03 -10.55 -1.08
N ARG A 324 30.81 -11.32 0.00
CA ARG A 324 31.84 -12.18 0.60
C ARG A 324 32.02 -13.49 -0.17
N ASP A 325 30.96 -13.96 -0.82
CA ASP A 325 31.02 -15.12 -1.72
C ASP A 325 31.33 -14.65 -3.15
N ARG A 326 32.53 -15.04 -3.56
CA ARG A 326 33.24 -14.62 -4.77
C ARG A 326 32.53 -15.10 -6.04
N ASP A 327 32.18 -14.17 -6.92
CA ASP A 327 32.45 -14.35 -8.34
C ASP A 327 32.97 -13.06 -8.98
N ARG A 328 34.30 -12.98 -9.08
CA ARG A 328 35.04 -11.86 -9.69
C ARG A 328 35.26 -12.06 -11.20
N THR A 329 34.63 -13.06 -11.82
CA THR A 329 34.94 -13.43 -13.21
C THR A 329 34.23 -12.59 -14.27
N ALA A 330 33.29 -11.69 -13.89
CA ALA A 330 32.40 -11.07 -14.88
C ALA A 330 32.18 -9.54 -14.82
N ASP A 331 32.68 -8.77 -13.84
CA ASP A 331 32.51 -7.30 -13.78
C ASP A 331 31.10 -6.75 -13.96
N ILE A 332 30.09 -7.57 -13.67
CA ILE A 332 28.71 -7.25 -14.01
C ILE A 332 28.25 -5.96 -13.31
N ASN A 333 28.81 -5.68 -12.13
CA ASN A 333 28.48 -4.50 -11.34
C ASN A 333 29.52 -3.36 -11.44
N ARG A 334 30.49 -3.40 -12.37
CA ARG A 334 31.47 -2.33 -12.54
C ARG A 334 30.77 -1.01 -12.96
N PRO A 335 30.94 0.10 -12.21
CA PRO A 335 30.47 1.42 -12.63
C PRO A 335 31.30 1.93 -13.82
N VAL A 336 30.69 2.71 -14.71
CA VAL A 336 31.36 3.39 -15.82
C VAL A 336 30.86 4.83 -15.97
N SER A 337 31.80 5.78 -15.88
CA SER A 337 31.56 7.22 -16.02
C SER A 337 32.85 8.01 -16.25
N ALA A 338 32.77 9.34 -16.15
CA ALA A 338 33.93 10.20 -16.11
C ALA A 338 34.89 9.86 -14.95
N GLU A 339 34.35 9.43 -13.81
CA GLU A 339 35.11 9.01 -12.62
C GLU A 339 35.62 7.56 -12.75
N PHE A 340 34.94 6.72 -13.54
CA PHE A 340 35.29 5.32 -13.78
C PHE A 340 35.46 5.01 -15.28
N PRO A 341 36.45 5.61 -15.96
CA PRO A 341 36.62 5.41 -17.39
C PRO A 341 37.15 4.01 -17.72
N LEU A 342 36.77 3.49 -18.88
CA LEU A 342 37.37 2.31 -19.49
C LEU A 342 38.54 2.69 -20.40
N PRO A 343 39.61 1.88 -20.45
CA PRO A 343 40.72 2.13 -21.36
C PRO A 343 40.26 1.99 -22.82
N SER A 344 40.95 2.67 -23.74
CA SER A 344 40.60 2.64 -25.17
C SER A 344 40.74 1.26 -25.81
N THR A 345 41.46 0.36 -25.15
CA THR A 345 41.68 -1.04 -25.55
C THR A 345 40.69 -2.01 -24.91
N TYR A 346 39.78 -1.55 -24.03
CA TYR A 346 38.83 -2.43 -23.37
C TYR A 346 37.88 -3.09 -24.37
N VAL A 347 37.87 -4.42 -24.36
CA VAL A 347 36.93 -5.26 -25.10
C VAL A 347 36.57 -6.44 -24.19
N PRO A 348 35.28 -6.65 -23.86
CA PRO A 348 34.90 -7.82 -23.08
C PRO A 348 35.23 -9.13 -23.82
N PRO A 349 35.79 -10.14 -23.14
CA PRO A 349 36.22 -11.37 -23.78
C PRO A 349 35.06 -12.29 -24.19
N ASP A 350 33.86 -12.07 -23.66
CA ASP A 350 32.70 -12.95 -23.74
C ASP A 350 31.53 -12.36 -24.56
N LEU A 351 31.84 -11.48 -25.52
CA LEU A 351 30.84 -10.90 -26.42
C LEU A 351 30.25 -11.95 -27.37
N VAL A 352 28.93 -11.99 -27.43
CA VAL A 352 28.14 -12.85 -28.31
C VAL A 352 27.12 -12.04 -29.10
N GLN A 353 26.73 -12.52 -30.28
CA GLN A 353 25.67 -11.89 -31.07
C GLN A 353 24.32 -12.14 -30.40
N ALA A 354 23.56 -11.06 -30.16
CA ALA A 354 22.24 -11.17 -29.52
C ALA A 354 21.27 -12.06 -30.31
N SER A 355 21.39 -12.06 -31.65
CA SER A 355 20.55 -12.87 -32.53
C SER A 355 20.73 -14.39 -32.36
N ILE A 356 21.87 -14.85 -31.83
CA ILE A 356 22.08 -16.29 -31.53
C ILE A 356 21.11 -16.77 -30.44
N PHE A 357 20.70 -15.86 -29.56
CA PHE A 357 19.76 -16.11 -28.46
C PHE A 357 18.32 -15.71 -28.83
N SER A 358 18.02 -15.60 -30.13
CA SER A 358 16.70 -15.22 -30.66
C SER A 358 16.23 -13.81 -30.25
N ILE A 359 17.15 -12.92 -29.82
CA ILE A 359 16.82 -11.52 -29.58
C ILE A 359 16.74 -10.80 -30.94
N PRO A 360 15.61 -10.20 -31.31
CA PRO A 360 15.50 -9.44 -32.56
C PRO A 360 16.46 -8.24 -32.57
N THR A 361 17.10 -7.96 -33.70
CA THR A 361 18.08 -6.87 -33.83
C THR A 361 17.61 -5.81 -34.83
N SER A 362 17.73 -4.53 -34.47
CA SER A 362 17.36 -3.41 -35.35
C SER A 362 18.37 -3.14 -36.48
N LYS A 363 19.58 -3.72 -36.37
CA LYS A 363 20.70 -3.56 -37.30
C LYS A 363 21.27 -4.93 -37.71
N ASN A 364 22.30 -4.92 -38.55
CA ASN A 364 22.98 -6.14 -38.97
C ASN A 364 23.56 -6.89 -37.74
N PRO A 365 23.22 -8.17 -37.51
CA PRO A 365 23.60 -8.89 -36.29
C PRO A 365 25.11 -9.01 -36.00
N VAL A 366 25.97 -8.84 -37.01
CA VAL A 366 27.42 -9.04 -36.85
C VAL A 366 28.17 -7.80 -36.33
N ILE A 367 27.53 -6.63 -36.32
CA ILE A 367 28.17 -5.38 -35.86
C ILE A 367 28.24 -5.35 -34.33
N ASP A 368 29.18 -4.57 -33.79
CA ASP A 368 29.42 -4.49 -32.36
C ASP A 368 28.16 -4.10 -31.56
N GLU A 369 27.38 -3.14 -32.06
CA GLU A 369 26.13 -2.70 -31.42
C GLU A 369 25.10 -3.82 -31.27
N MET A 370 25.19 -4.92 -32.01
CA MET A 370 24.27 -6.07 -31.89
C MET A 370 24.85 -7.23 -31.07
N LYS A 371 26.00 -7.00 -30.44
CA LYS A 371 26.61 -7.94 -29.50
C LYS A 371 26.33 -7.51 -28.07
N ILE A 372 26.25 -8.47 -27.17
CA ILE A 372 26.14 -8.30 -25.72
C ILE A 372 27.06 -9.31 -25.05
N ARG A 373 27.45 -9.06 -23.80
CA ARG A 373 28.23 -10.03 -23.03
C ARG A 373 27.37 -11.22 -22.68
N THR A 374 28.01 -12.38 -22.59
CA THR A 374 27.37 -13.58 -22.07
C THR A 374 27.10 -13.42 -20.58
N ALA A 375 28.06 -12.84 -19.84
CA ALA A 375 27.95 -12.56 -18.40
C ALA A 375 27.38 -13.77 -17.63
N MET A 376 28.03 -14.92 -17.77
CA MET A 376 27.58 -16.19 -17.19
C MET A 376 27.56 -16.07 -15.67
N LEU A 377 26.40 -16.36 -15.06
CA LEU A 377 26.25 -16.48 -13.60
C LEU A 377 26.37 -17.96 -13.19
N ASP A 378 25.86 -18.87 -14.02
CA ASP A 378 26.13 -20.32 -13.98
C ASP A 378 26.02 -20.93 -15.41
N ALA A 379 26.03 -22.26 -15.52
CA ALA A 379 26.03 -22.97 -16.81
C ALA A 379 24.76 -22.77 -17.65
N GLU A 380 23.63 -22.37 -17.03
CA GLU A 380 22.33 -22.20 -17.69
C GLU A 380 21.83 -20.74 -17.64
N THR A 381 22.38 -19.90 -16.76
CA THR A 381 21.95 -18.51 -16.57
C THR A 381 22.93 -17.51 -17.20
N THR A 382 22.53 -16.93 -18.33
CA THR A 382 23.31 -15.95 -19.09
C THR A 382 22.50 -14.69 -19.38
N MET A 383 23.16 -13.53 -19.44
CA MET A 383 22.51 -12.25 -19.76
C MET A 383 21.72 -12.31 -21.10
N PRO A 384 22.24 -12.89 -22.20
CA PRO A 384 21.49 -12.98 -23.45
C PRO A 384 20.22 -13.81 -23.32
N LYS A 385 20.25 -14.92 -22.57
CA LYS A 385 19.05 -15.73 -22.34
C LYS A 385 18.01 -14.97 -21.51
N MET A 386 18.43 -14.30 -20.44
CA MET A 386 17.55 -13.49 -19.61
C MET A 386 16.93 -12.32 -20.38
N LEU A 387 17.72 -11.66 -21.24
CA LEU A 387 17.21 -10.59 -22.10
C LEU A 387 16.21 -11.12 -23.14
N ALA A 388 16.48 -12.29 -23.73
CA ALA A 388 15.55 -12.92 -24.67
C ALA A 388 14.22 -13.28 -23.99
N ASP A 389 14.26 -13.79 -22.76
CA ASP A 389 13.07 -14.13 -21.99
C ASP A 389 12.28 -12.87 -21.59
N LEU A 390 12.95 -11.81 -21.12
CA LEU A 390 12.32 -10.52 -20.84
C LEU A 390 11.68 -9.90 -22.10
N VAL A 391 12.39 -9.92 -23.23
CA VAL A 391 11.85 -9.44 -24.52
C VAL A 391 10.63 -10.27 -24.94
N GLY A 392 10.67 -11.59 -24.75
CA GLY A 392 9.55 -12.49 -25.04
C GLY A 392 8.35 -12.28 -24.14
N GLU A 393 8.56 -11.96 -22.87
CA GLU A 393 7.49 -11.65 -21.91
C GLU A 393 6.83 -10.30 -22.20
N CYS A 394 7.62 -9.30 -22.62
CA CYS A 394 7.15 -7.92 -22.80
C CYS A 394 6.77 -7.55 -24.24
N ILE A 395 6.85 -8.48 -25.19
CA ILE A 395 6.34 -8.28 -26.54
C ILE A 395 4.82 -8.37 -26.55
N THR A 396 4.16 -7.54 -27.37
CA THR A 396 2.70 -7.59 -27.57
C THR A 396 2.37 -7.78 -29.05
N GLU A 397 1.10 -8.03 -29.39
CA GLU A 397 0.69 -8.13 -30.81
C GLU A 397 0.94 -6.82 -31.60
N GLU A 398 0.99 -5.68 -30.90
CA GLU A 398 1.05 -4.34 -31.47
C GLU A 398 2.46 -3.69 -31.37
N GLU A 399 3.28 -4.15 -30.43
CA GLU A 399 4.62 -3.61 -30.15
C GLU A 399 5.69 -4.68 -30.34
N ARG A 400 6.51 -4.51 -31.39
CA ARG A 400 7.68 -5.36 -31.65
C ARG A 400 8.91 -4.79 -30.97
N LEU A 401 9.61 -5.64 -30.24
CA LEU A 401 10.85 -5.29 -29.55
C LEU A 401 12.08 -5.73 -30.33
N SER A 402 13.12 -4.92 -30.30
CA SER A 402 14.43 -5.30 -30.85
C SER A 402 15.58 -4.58 -30.15
N LEU A 403 16.75 -5.22 -30.09
CA LEU A 403 17.97 -4.60 -29.62
C LEU A 403 18.41 -3.48 -30.57
N ARG A 404 18.60 -2.29 -30.01
CA ARG A 404 19.11 -1.10 -30.69
C ARG A 404 20.62 -0.94 -30.56
N SER A 405 21.13 -1.23 -29.37
CA SER A 405 22.55 -1.12 -29.04
C SER A 405 22.85 -1.94 -27.78
N GLY A 406 23.72 -2.94 -27.89
CA GLY A 406 24.28 -3.71 -26.79
C GLY A 406 25.67 -3.18 -26.43
N TYR A 407 26.69 -3.70 -27.10
CA TYR A 407 28.08 -3.31 -26.95
C TYR A 407 28.52 -2.20 -27.92
N ARG A 408 29.27 -1.22 -27.44
CA ARG A 408 29.95 -0.24 -28.29
C ARG A 408 31.43 -0.27 -27.99
N SER A 409 32.28 -0.53 -29.00
CA SER A 409 33.72 -0.38 -28.85
C SER A 409 34.10 1.09 -28.62
N TYR A 410 35.30 1.34 -28.07
CA TYR A 410 35.79 2.71 -27.87
C TYR A 410 35.74 3.52 -29.17
N GLN A 411 36.16 2.93 -30.29
CA GLN A 411 36.11 3.57 -31.61
C GLN A 411 34.68 3.92 -32.04
N THR A 412 33.73 3.00 -31.88
CA THR A 412 32.31 3.24 -32.18
C THR A 412 31.76 4.37 -31.32
N GLN A 413 32.10 4.40 -30.03
CA GLN A 413 31.70 5.47 -29.12
C GLN A 413 32.29 6.82 -29.56
N SER A 414 33.56 6.88 -29.94
CA SER A 414 34.20 8.11 -30.43
C SER A 414 33.51 8.65 -31.67
N ILE A 415 33.21 7.80 -32.66
CA ILE A 415 32.51 8.21 -33.89
C ILE A 415 31.11 8.76 -33.57
N LEU A 416 30.38 8.12 -32.65
CA LEU A 416 29.05 8.59 -32.25
C LEU A 416 29.10 9.91 -31.48
N TYR A 417 30.09 10.05 -30.59
CA TYR A 417 30.31 11.26 -29.81
C TYR A 417 30.67 12.44 -30.70
N GLU A 418 31.55 12.26 -31.69
CA GLU A 418 31.94 13.31 -32.64
C GLU A 418 30.80 13.73 -33.59
N ARG A 419 29.95 12.78 -33.99
CA ARG A 419 28.81 13.05 -34.91
C ARG A 419 27.65 13.78 -34.23
N THR A 420 27.50 13.62 -32.92
CA THR A 420 26.44 14.24 -32.15
C THR A 420 26.98 15.56 -31.64
N ASP A 421 26.48 16.69 -32.17
CA ASP A 421 26.87 18.02 -31.69
C ASP A 421 26.79 18.01 -30.14
N HIS A 422 27.83 18.53 -29.47
CA HIS A 422 28.27 18.16 -28.10
C HIS A 422 27.26 18.44 -26.95
N GLY A 423 25.97 18.62 -27.26
CA GLY A 423 24.84 18.88 -26.38
C GLY A 423 24.29 17.67 -25.60
N GLY A 424 25.17 16.87 -25.00
CA GLY A 424 24.84 16.14 -23.75
C GLY A 424 24.13 14.78 -23.83
N LYS A 425 23.76 14.25 -24.99
CA LYS A 425 23.05 12.94 -25.09
C LYS A 425 23.93 11.71 -25.33
N VAL A 426 25.21 11.90 -25.64
CA VAL A 426 26.15 10.80 -25.87
C VAL A 426 27.36 11.03 -24.97
N THR A 427 27.70 10.06 -24.13
CA THR A 427 28.83 10.18 -23.21
C THR A 427 30.17 10.03 -23.93
N LYS A 428 31.24 10.60 -23.35
CA LYS A 428 32.60 10.55 -23.91
C LYS A 428 33.08 9.11 -24.06
N PRO A 429 33.93 8.79 -25.06
CA PRO A 429 34.49 7.46 -25.18
C PRO A 429 35.30 7.09 -23.92
N GLY A 430 35.03 5.90 -23.39
CA GLY A 430 35.49 5.42 -22.08
C GLY A 430 34.44 5.51 -20.98
N THR A 431 33.35 6.27 -21.17
CA THR A 431 32.39 6.59 -20.11
C THR A 431 30.96 6.08 -20.38
N SER A 432 30.76 5.29 -21.43
CA SER A 432 29.45 4.74 -21.80
C SER A 432 29.23 3.35 -21.20
N GLU A 433 28.07 3.11 -20.58
CA GLU A 433 27.69 1.77 -20.08
C GLU A 433 27.69 0.70 -21.19
N HIS A 434 27.34 1.05 -22.43
CA HIS A 434 27.46 0.15 -23.59
C HIS A 434 28.87 -0.38 -23.84
N GLN A 435 29.92 0.31 -23.42
CA GLN A 435 31.29 -0.20 -23.58
C GLN A 435 31.57 -1.40 -22.70
N LEU A 436 30.77 -1.61 -21.64
CA LEU A 436 30.82 -2.83 -20.85
C LEU A 436 30.16 -4.01 -21.55
N GLY A 437 29.35 -3.79 -22.60
CA GLY A 437 28.56 -4.85 -23.25
C GLY A 437 27.46 -5.46 -22.38
N LEU A 438 27.14 -4.81 -21.26
CA LEU A 438 26.12 -5.21 -20.28
C LEU A 438 24.89 -4.29 -20.31
N ALA A 439 24.88 -3.29 -21.20
CA ALA A 439 23.73 -2.43 -21.44
C ALA A 439 22.97 -2.89 -22.68
N ALA A 440 21.68 -2.62 -22.73
CA ALA A 440 20.81 -2.89 -23.86
C ALA A 440 19.85 -1.71 -24.08
N ASP A 441 20.03 -1.00 -25.19
CA ASP A 441 19.02 -0.08 -25.71
C ASP A 441 17.96 -0.89 -26.44
N ILE A 442 16.69 -0.67 -26.12
CA ILE A 442 15.57 -1.39 -26.72
C ILE A 442 14.73 -0.47 -27.62
N ASP A 443 14.51 -0.92 -28.84
CA ASP A 443 13.56 -0.31 -29.77
C ASP A 443 12.16 -0.94 -29.59
N VAL A 444 11.13 -0.10 -29.68
CA VAL A 444 9.73 -0.47 -29.91
C VAL A 444 9.33 -0.04 -31.31
N ASN A 445 8.92 -0.98 -32.16
CA ASN A 445 8.50 -0.72 -33.55
C ASN A 445 9.53 0.09 -34.37
N GLY A 446 10.83 -0.16 -34.14
CA GLY A 446 11.94 0.46 -34.88
C GLY A 446 12.34 1.87 -34.44
N ARG A 447 11.80 2.34 -33.30
CA ARG A 447 12.24 3.57 -32.61
C ARG A 447 12.63 3.25 -31.17
N LEU A 448 13.42 4.10 -30.53
CA LEU A 448 13.71 3.97 -29.10
C LEU A 448 12.40 3.87 -28.29
N MET A 449 12.39 2.95 -27.33
CA MET A 449 11.32 2.76 -26.37
C MET A 449 11.02 4.09 -25.65
N ARG A 450 9.74 4.38 -25.42
CA ARG A 450 9.25 5.56 -24.70
C ARG A 450 8.51 5.12 -23.44
N SER A 451 8.41 6.01 -22.47
CA SER A 451 7.67 5.72 -21.23
C SER A 451 6.17 5.49 -21.43
N THR A 452 5.63 5.86 -22.59
CA THR A 452 4.22 5.65 -22.96
C THR A 452 3.96 4.28 -23.60
N ASP A 453 5.01 3.52 -23.91
CA ASP A 453 4.88 2.22 -24.58
C ASP A 453 4.46 1.15 -23.57
N ARG A 454 3.62 0.20 -23.99
CA ARG A 454 3.19 -0.88 -23.09
C ARG A 454 4.35 -1.77 -22.70
N SER A 455 5.26 -2.04 -23.64
CA SER A 455 6.49 -2.76 -23.36
C SER A 455 7.38 -2.07 -22.32
N PHE A 456 7.37 -0.73 -22.23
CA PHE A 456 8.11 -0.04 -21.17
C PHE A 456 7.51 -0.35 -19.80
N ALA A 457 6.18 -0.26 -19.66
CA ALA A 457 5.49 -0.60 -18.40
C ALA A 457 5.76 -2.06 -17.98
N CYS A 458 5.84 -2.98 -18.94
CA CYS A 458 6.24 -4.37 -18.68
C CYS A 458 7.70 -4.47 -18.20
N PHE A 459 8.66 -3.82 -18.88
CA PHE A 459 10.05 -3.81 -18.45
C PHE A 459 10.20 -3.22 -17.05
N GLU A 460 9.52 -2.11 -16.74
CA GLU A 460 9.55 -1.48 -15.41
C GLU A 460 9.01 -2.41 -14.30
N ALA A 461 8.06 -3.27 -14.64
CA ALA A 461 7.49 -4.25 -13.72
C ALA A 461 8.32 -5.54 -13.59
N GLN A 462 9.02 -5.99 -14.65
CA GLN A 462 9.61 -7.34 -14.70
C GLN A 462 11.13 -7.38 -14.80
N ALA A 463 11.78 -6.36 -15.35
CA ALA A 463 13.21 -6.38 -15.69
C ALA A 463 14.13 -6.82 -14.53
N PHE A 464 13.79 -6.44 -13.30
CA PHE A 464 14.58 -6.80 -12.12
C PHE A 464 14.69 -8.31 -11.89
N ARG A 465 13.64 -9.08 -12.25
CA ARG A 465 13.63 -10.55 -12.15
C ARG A 465 14.66 -11.19 -13.07
N TYR A 466 14.95 -10.52 -14.18
CA TYR A 466 15.90 -10.92 -15.20
C TYR A 466 17.28 -10.25 -15.02
N GLY A 467 17.50 -9.58 -13.88
CA GLY A 467 18.78 -8.95 -13.58
C GLY A 467 19.03 -7.62 -14.26
N PHE A 468 17.99 -6.97 -14.79
CA PHE A 468 18.09 -5.66 -15.42
C PHE A 468 17.52 -4.55 -14.53
N ILE A 469 18.18 -3.39 -14.57
CA ILE A 469 17.69 -2.13 -13.97
C ILE A 469 17.65 -1.05 -15.04
N LEU A 470 16.76 -0.07 -14.90
CA LEU A 470 16.75 1.13 -15.74
C LEU A 470 17.91 2.03 -15.30
N SER A 471 18.88 2.30 -16.17
CA SER A 471 20.05 3.12 -15.76
C SER A 471 19.71 4.60 -15.66
N TYR A 472 18.77 5.09 -16.45
CA TYR A 472 18.47 6.52 -16.52
C TYR A 472 16.97 6.76 -16.25
N PRO A 473 16.50 6.54 -15.00
CA PRO A 473 15.13 6.88 -14.57
C PRO A 473 14.89 8.39 -14.50
N ARG A 474 13.63 8.80 -14.27
CA ARG A 474 13.31 10.21 -13.99
C ARG A 474 14.09 10.71 -12.77
N ASP A 475 14.45 11.99 -12.79
CA ASP A 475 15.25 12.65 -11.75
C ASP A 475 16.70 12.14 -11.62
N ASN A 476 17.20 11.38 -12.60
CA ASN A 476 18.61 10.99 -12.65
C ASN A 476 19.50 12.21 -12.97
N THR A 477 20.41 12.55 -12.05
CA THR A 477 21.34 13.68 -12.17
C THR A 477 22.75 13.28 -12.65
N TYR A 478 22.92 12.07 -13.15
CA TYR A 478 24.22 11.48 -13.52
C TYR A 478 24.74 11.97 -14.87
N LEU A 479 23.83 12.25 -15.81
CA LEU A 479 24.14 12.95 -17.04
C LEU A 479 23.76 14.41 -16.76
N ASP A 480 24.67 15.37 -16.96
CA ASP A 480 24.42 16.82 -16.80
C ASP A 480 23.40 17.38 -17.83
N ALA A 481 22.39 16.61 -18.21
CA ALA A 481 21.37 16.91 -19.21
C ALA A 481 20.02 17.27 -18.55
N GLU A 482 19.32 18.22 -19.16
CA GLU A 482 18.09 18.86 -18.65
C GLU A 482 16.89 17.90 -18.46
N ASP A 483 16.93 16.69 -19.03
CA ASP A 483 15.95 15.60 -18.85
C ASP A 483 16.63 14.24 -19.10
N GLY A 484 17.53 13.83 -18.20
CA GLY A 484 18.35 12.61 -18.26
C GLY A 484 17.58 11.28 -18.17
N PHE A 485 16.33 11.24 -18.61
CA PHE A 485 15.47 10.05 -18.61
C PHE A 485 15.57 9.29 -19.94
N GLU A 486 16.07 8.05 -19.89
CA GLU A 486 16.23 7.17 -21.06
C GLU A 486 15.43 5.86 -20.88
N PRO A 487 14.12 5.83 -21.18
CA PRO A 487 13.27 4.64 -21.00
C PRO A 487 13.71 3.43 -21.84
N TRP A 488 14.58 3.63 -22.81
CA TRP A 488 15.13 2.57 -23.66
C TRP A 488 16.37 1.88 -23.09
N HIS A 489 17.05 2.46 -22.09
CA HIS A 489 18.40 2.05 -21.70
C HIS A 489 18.41 1.18 -20.43
N TRP A 490 18.64 -0.12 -20.62
CA TRP A 490 18.57 -1.12 -19.55
C TRP A 490 19.93 -1.74 -19.26
N ARG A 491 20.30 -1.79 -17.98
CA ARG A 491 21.60 -2.29 -17.51
C ARG A 491 21.47 -3.63 -16.80
N PHE A 492 22.25 -4.60 -17.24
CA PHE A 492 22.39 -5.87 -16.55
C PHE A 492 23.32 -5.72 -15.33
N VAL A 493 22.82 -6.12 -14.17
CA VAL A 493 23.52 -6.13 -12.86
C VAL A 493 23.40 -7.51 -12.18
N GLY A 494 22.69 -8.45 -12.81
CA GLY A 494 22.38 -9.75 -12.25
C GLY A 494 21.13 -9.72 -11.35
N PRO A 495 20.38 -10.84 -11.22
CA PRO A 495 19.09 -10.87 -10.54
C PRO A 495 19.13 -10.41 -9.08
N GLN A 496 20.16 -10.80 -8.33
CA GLN A 496 20.27 -10.44 -6.91
C GLN A 496 20.48 -8.94 -6.71
N THR A 497 21.38 -8.33 -7.50
CA THR A 497 21.65 -6.89 -7.41
C THR A 497 20.48 -6.07 -7.94
N ALA A 498 19.78 -6.55 -8.98
CA ALA A 498 18.60 -5.88 -9.51
C ALA A 498 17.41 -5.93 -8.52
N LEU A 499 17.19 -7.08 -7.86
CA LEU A 499 16.21 -7.21 -6.79
C LEU A 499 16.54 -6.29 -5.61
N LEU A 500 17.81 -6.25 -5.20
CA LEU A 500 18.28 -5.36 -4.15
C LEU A 500 17.99 -3.89 -4.48
N TYR A 501 18.28 -3.46 -5.72
CA TYR A 501 17.96 -2.11 -6.17
C TYR A 501 16.44 -1.84 -6.19
N ARG A 502 15.64 -2.82 -6.61
CA ARG A 502 14.17 -2.69 -6.65
C ARG A 502 13.54 -2.53 -5.27
N GLU A 503 14.01 -3.29 -4.29
CA GLU A 503 13.43 -3.30 -2.94
C GLU A 503 13.85 -2.08 -2.13
N ILE A 504 15.12 -1.68 -2.24
CA ILE A 504 15.76 -0.76 -1.29
C ILE A 504 16.80 0.19 -1.92
N GLY A 505 16.88 0.24 -3.24
CA GLY A 505 17.80 1.14 -3.95
C GLY A 505 17.41 2.62 -3.84
N PRO A 506 18.37 3.55 -3.98
CA PRO A 506 18.07 4.97 -4.06
C PRO A 506 17.28 5.27 -5.35
N LEU A 507 16.07 5.80 -5.20
CA LEU A 507 15.23 6.23 -6.33
C LEU A 507 16.00 7.22 -7.20
N GLY A 508 16.07 6.96 -8.51
CA GLY A 508 16.69 7.89 -9.45
C GLY A 508 18.22 7.73 -9.63
N HIS A 509 18.89 6.96 -8.77
CA HIS A 509 20.37 6.95 -8.70
C HIS A 509 21.00 5.54 -8.82
N PRO A 510 20.75 4.80 -9.92
CA PRO A 510 21.28 3.44 -10.09
C PRO A 510 22.81 3.42 -10.24
N GLN A 511 23.43 4.44 -10.83
CA GLN A 511 24.88 4.48 -10.98
C GLN A 511 25.60 4.72 -9.65
N GLU A 512 25.04 5.54 -8.77
CA GLU A 512 25.58 5.73 -7.40
C GLU A 512 25.48 4.43 -6.60
N PHE A 513 24.36 3.71 -6.77
CA PHE A 513 24.17 2.39 -6.19
C PHE A 513 25.26 1.40 -6.66
N LEU A 514 25.60 1.40 -7.94
CA LEU A 514 26.68 0.59 -8.52
C LEU A 514 28.08 1.07 -8.12
N ALA A 515 28.31 2.38 -8.03
CA ALA A 515 29.60 2.97 -7.69
C ALA A 515 29.98 2.80 -6.21
N ALA A 516 29.00 2.62 -5.33
CA ALA A 516 29.21 2.38 -3.90
C ALA A 516 29.73 0.95 -3.56
N LEU A 517 30.38 0.25 -4.51
CA LEU A 517 31.03 -1.04 -4.29
C LEU A 517 32.42 -0.86 -3.63
N PRO A 518 32.81 -1.69 -2.65
CA PRO A 518 33.93 -1.40 -1.73
C PRO A 518 35.29 -1.06 -2.39
N CYS A 519 35.66 -1.72 -3.50
CA CYS A 519 36.97 -1.49 -4.14
C CYS A 519 37.03 -0.16 -4.93
N TYR A 520 35.88 0.33 -5.41
CA TYR A 520 35.74 1.62 -6.06
C TYR A 520 35.62 2.75 -5.02
N GLU A 521 35.03 2.44 -3.85
CA GLU A 521 34.87 3.33 -2.70
C GLU A 521 36.21 3.72 -2.04
N GLU A 522 37.10 2.77 -1.76
CA GLU A 522 38.44 3.06 -1.17
C GLU A 522 39.30 3.99 -2.06
N ARG A 523 39.10 3.93 -3.39
CA ARG A 523 39.82 4.76 -4.35
C ARG A 523 39.22 6.14 -4.55
N ALA A 524 37.88 6.22 -4.62
CA ALA A 524 37.19 7.50 -4.61
C ALA A 524 37.53 8.31 -3.34
N LEU A 525 37.66 7.64 -2.18
CA LEU A 525 38.05 8.24 -0.91
C LEU A 525 39.53 8.66 -0.85
N SER A 526 40.43 7.97 -1.56
CA SER A 526 41.87 8.31 -1.60
C SER A 526 42.23 9.30 -2.72
N GLY A 527 41.27 9.71 -3.56
CA GLY A 527 41.52 10.60 -4.70
C GLY A 527 42.39 9.98 -5.80
N LEU A 528 42.62 8.66 -5.74
CA LEU A 528 43.43 7.90 -6.69
C LEU A 528 42.54 7.35 -7.80
N PHE A 529 42.10 8.25 -8.69
CA PHE A 529 41.44 7.85 -9.93
C PHE A 529 42.49 7.45 -10.97
N LEU A 530 42.32 6.28 -11.59
CA LEU A 530 43.20 5.82 -12.67
C LEU A 530 43.03 6.73 -13.89
N ASN A 531 44.11 6.95 -14.62
CA ASN A 531 44.02 7.60 -15.94
C ASN A 531 43.44 6.60 -16.96
N ALA A 532 42.76 7.10 -17.99
CA ALA A 532 42.31 6.26 -19.10
C ALA A 532 43.50 5.48 -19.69
N GLY A 533 43.51 4.15 -19.54
CA GLY A 533 44.62 3.29 -20.01
C GLY A 533 45.25 2.36 -18.97
N GLU A 534 44.93 2.48 -17.68
CA GLU A 534 45.47 1.60 -16.62
C GLU A 534 44.57 0.39 -16.34
N ASP A 535 45.18 -0.74 -15.91
CA ASP A 535 44.48 -1.98 -15.56
C ASP A 535 43.50 -1.75 -14.39
N ASP A 536 42.32 -2.35 -14.48
CA ASP A 536 41.32 -2.27 -13.42
C ASP A 536 41.82 -2.99 -12.16
N VAL A 537 42.17 -2.22 -11.13
CA VAL A 537 42.75 -2.75 -9.88
C VAL A 537 41.73 -3.56 -9.06
N CYS A 538 40.43 -3.40 -9.30
CA CYS A 538 39.40 -4.29 -8.73
C CYS A 538 39.38 -5.68 -9.40
N LEU A 539 39.96 -5.79 -10.59
CA LEU A 539 40.04 -6.99 -11.43
C LEU A 539 41.42 -7.59 -11.55
N ALA A 540 42.46 -6.78 -11.34
CA ALA A 540 43.84 -7.23 -11.36
C ALA A 540 43.96 -8.38 -10.35
N SER A 541 44.40 -9.55 -10.82
CA SER A 541 44.67 -10.67 -9.93
C SER A 541 45.64 -10.19 -8.88
N VAL A 542 45.21 -10.19 -7.61
CA VAL A 542 46.09 -9.98 -6.47
C VAL A 542 47.22 -10.99 -6.63
N MET A 543 48.40 -10.51 -7.04
CA MET A 543 49.61 -11.33 -7.03
C MET A 543 49.74 -11.89 -5.61
N PRO A 544 49.95 -13.19 -5.41
CA PRO A 544 50.25 -13.69 -4.08
C PRO A 544 51.53 -13.02 -3.61
N ASP A 545 51.49 -12.38 -2.44
CA ASP A 545 52.64 -11.74 -1.81
C ASP A 545 53.83 -12.71 -1.78
N THR A 546 54.80 -12.51 -2.67
CA THR A 546 56.13 -13.10 -2.55
C THR A 546 57.17 -12.03 -2.83
N ALA A 547 58.02 -11.82 -1.82
CA ALA A 547 59.12 -10.86 -1.70
C ALA A 547 58.66 -9.39 -1.57
N ILE A 548 59.01 -8.68 -0.51
CA ILE A 548 60.38 -8.25 -0.20
C ILE A 548 60.58 -8.13 1.33
N ALA A 549 61.50 -8.91 1.87
CA ALA A 549 62.27 -8.53 3.05
C ALA A 549 63.67 -9.11 2.89
N SER A 550 64.51 -8.40 2.13
CA SER A 550 65.96 -8.52 2.21
C SER A 550 66.56 -7.14 2.34
N ASP A 551 67.43 -7.02 3.35
CA ASP A 551 68.39 -5.97 3.62
C ASP A 551 67.90 -4.64 4.21
N ALA A 552 67.95 -4.59 5.54
CA ALA A 552 68.68 -3.53 6.22
C ALA A 552 69.78 -4.16 7.08
N THR A 553 71.00 -4.05 6.59
CA THR A 553 72.26 -4.28 7.30
C THR A 553 72.46 -3.22 8.39
N GLY A 554 73.02 -3.60 9.54
CA GLY A 554 73.49 -2.64 10.55
C GLY A 554 73.67 -3.19 11.97
N THR A 555 74.76 -3.95 12.17
CA THR A 555 75.70 -3.92 13.32
C THR A 555 75.23 -3.58 14.75
N ASP A 556 75.39 -4.52 15.68
CA ASP A 556 76.21 -4.40 16.92
C ASP A 556 76.20 -5.76 17.65
N GLU A 557 77.32 -6.49 17.72
CA GLU A 557 78.36 -6.46 18.77
C GLU A 557 77.98 -7.14 20.11
N THR A 558 78.73 -8.21 20.39
CA THR A 558 79.12 -8.79 21.70
C THR A 558 78.11 -9.60 22.53
N GLY A 559 78.53 -10.83 22.88
CA GLY A 559 77.89 -11.72 23.86
C GLY A 559 78.18 -13.19 23.62
#